data_AF-A0A7Y3ELF1-F1
#
_entry.id   AF-A0A7Y3ELF1-F1
#
_cell.length_a   1.000
_cell.length_b   1.000
_cell.length_c   1.000
_cell.angle_alpha   90.00
_cell.angle_beta   90.00
_cell.angle_gamma   90.00
#
_symmetry.space_group_name_H-M   'P 1'
#
loop_
_entity.id
_entity.type
_entity.pdbx_description
1 polymer ?
#
loop_
_entity_poly.entity_id
_entity_poly.type
_entity_poly.pdbx_seq_one_letter_code
_entity_poly.pdbx_strand_id
1 'polypeptide(L)' 'MTVKEICNRYQISRPSFYKWFNRYRSDGHAGLSNKLRTSGRQPNQLSTKLEKVVLEYSAQNPAHGPVNIALNLPPSPK' A
#
# COMPACT_ATOMS: atom_id res chain seq x y z
N MET A 1 24.08 22.59 12.74
CA MET A 1 23.70 21.17 12.97
C MET A 1 24.11 20.35 11.76
N THR A 2 24.79 19.22 11.99
CA THR A 2 25.18 18.25 10.96
C THR A 2 24.05 17.22 10.72
N VAL A 3 24.09 16.53 9.58
CA VAL A 3 23.13 15.45 9.28
C VAL A 3 23.18 14.34 10.34
N LYS A 4 24.36 14.04 10.90
CA LYS A 4 24.54 13.07 11.98
C LYS A 4 23.79 13.48 13.25
N GLU A 5 23.90 14.75 13.64
CA GLU A 5 23.20 15.28 14.82
C GLU A 5 21.68 15.24 14.65
N ILE A 6 21.18 15.57 13.45
CA ILE A 6 19.75 15.48 13.12
C ILE A 6 19.29 14.02 13.22
N CYS A 7 19.98 13.10 12.55
CA CYS A 7 19.64 11.68 12.56
C CYS A 7 19.61 11.10 13.97
N ASN A 8 20.61 11.44 14.80
CA ASN A 8 20.68 11.01 16.20
C ASN A 8 19.57 11.62 17.06
N ARG A 9 19.30 12.92 16.91
CA ARG A 9 18.26 13.63 17.68
C ARG A 9 16.87 13.06 17.40
N TYR A 10 16.55 12.82 16.13
CA TYR A 10 15.23 12.37 15.70
C TYR A 10 15.12 10.85 15.56
N GLN A 11 16.16 10.09 15.91
CA GLN A 11 16.20 8.63 15.82
C GLN A 11 15.82 8.11 14.42
N ILE A 12 16.27 8.82 13.38
CA ILE A 12 16.07 8.44 12.00
C ILE A 12 17.37 7.94 11.38
N SER A 13 17.26 6.99 10.46
CA SER A 13 18.40 6.55 9.68
C SER A 13 18.80 7.61 8.65
N ARG A 14 20.10 7.65 8.31
CA ARG A 14 20.63 8.54 7.25
C ARG A 14 19.90 8.34 5.90
N PRO A 15 19.57 7.12 5.44
CA PRO A 15 18.79 6.93 4.22
C PRO A 15 17.41 7.58 4.26
N SER A 16 16.70 7.53 5.40
CA SER A 16 15.41 8.20 5.57
C SER A 16 15.54 9.72 5.48
N PHE A 17 16.59 10.27 6.11
CA PHE A 17 16.89 11.70 6.02
C PHE A 17 17.08 12.14 4.56
N TYR A 18 17.99 11.49 3.82
CA TYR A 18 18.24 11.87 2.43
C TYR A 18 17.02 11.65 1.52
N LYS A 19 16.24 10.60 1.75
CA LYS A 19 14.99 10.37 1.02
C LYS A 19 14.00 11.52 1.21
N TRP A 20 13.77 11.96 2.45
CA TRP A 20 12.87 13.09 2.73
C TRP A 20 13.44 14.41 2.24
N PHE A 21 14.74 14.63 2.41
CA PHE A 21 15.41 15.83 1.93
C PHE A 21 15.31 15.97 0.40
N ASN A 22 15.55 14.90 -0.35
CA ASN A 22 15.43 14.90 -1.80
C ASN A 22 13.99 15.16 -2.25
N ARG A 23 12.99 14.57 -1.57
CA ARG A 23 11.57 14.82 -1.85
C ARG A 23 11.15 16.25 -1.54
N TYR A 24 11.64 16.82 -0.44
CA TYR A 24 11.40 18.20 -0.10
C TYR A 24 12.04 19.15 -1.12
N ARG A 25 13.25 18.83 -1.58
CA ARG A 25 13.95 19.61 -2.61
C ARG A 25 13.23 19.59 -3.96
N SER A 26 12.56 18.49 -4.32
CA SER A 26 11.85 18.36 -5.59
C SER A 26 10.43 18.94 -5.55
N ASP A 27 9.66 18.61 -4.51
CA ASP A 27 8.20 18.84 -4.49
C ASP A 27 7.79 19.77 -3.32
N GLY A 28 8.76 20.37 -2.62
CA GLY A 28 8.51 21.18 -1.43
C GLY A 28 7.83 20.39 -0.31
N HIS A 29 6.95 21.04 0.44
CA HIS A 29 6.18 20.40 1.51
C HIS A 29 5.31 19.24 1.01
N ALA A 30 4.80 19.29 -0.22
CA ALA A 30 4.00 18.22 -0.81
C ALA A 30 4.81 16.91 -0.99
N GLY A 31 6.14 17.01 -1.14
CA GLY A 31 7.02 15.85 -1.24
C GLY A 31 7.11 15.01 0.02
N LEU A 32 6.81 15.62 1.18
CA LEU A 32 6.83 14.94 2.48
C LEU A 32 5.53 14.19 2.77
N SER A 33 4.49 14.38 1.97
CA SER A 33 3.25 13.60 2.07
C SER A 33 3.50 12.10 1.84
N ASN A 34 2.62 11.27 2.41
CA ASN A 34 2.73 9.84 2.24
C ASN A 34 2.53 9.46 0.76
N LYS A 35 3.55 8.83 0.16
CA LYS A 35 3.49 8.35 -1.22
C LYS A 35 3.19 6.87 -1.19
N LEU A 36 2.19 6.44 -1.98
CA LEU A 36 1.91 5.03 -2.18
C LEU A 36 3.18 4.33 -2.67
N ARG A 37 3.58 3.25 -1.98
CA ARG A 37 4.78 2.47 -2.34
C ARG A 37 4.60 1.71 -3.65
N THR A 38 3.35 1.47 -4.06
CA THR A 38 3.03 0.74 -5.26
C THR A 38 2.49 1.68 -6.32
N SER A 39 3.14 1.70 -7.47
CA SER A 39 2.72 2.49 -8.63
C SER A 39 1.69 1.69 -9.43
N GLY A 40 0.43 1.75 -9.00
CA GLY A 40 -0.70 1.31 -9.81
C GLY A 40 -1.17 -0.14 -9.56
N ARG A 41 -1.74 -0.72 -10.62
CA ARG A 41 -2.49 -1.98 -10.56
C ARG A 41 -1.55 -3.16 -10.35
N GLN A 42 -1.82 -3.99 -9.34
CA GLN A 42 -1.04 -5.22 -9.14
C GLN A 42 -1.39 -6.24 -10.23
N PRO A 43 -0.45 -7.08 -10.71
CA PRO A 43 -0.74 -8.09 -11.73
C PRO A 43 -1.92 -8.99 -11.39
N ASN A 44 -2.07 -9.31 -10.10
CA ASN A 44 -3.15 -10.16 -9.58
C ASN A 44 -4.31 -9.35 -8.96
N GLN A 45 -4.41 -8.06 -9.27
CA GLN A 45 -5.50 -7.22 -8.74
C GLN A 45 -6.81 -7.55 -9.44
N LEU A 46 -7.81 -7.92 -8.64
CA LEU A 46 -9.17 -8.19 -9.10
C LEU A 46 -9.80 -6.94 -9.72
N SER A 47 -10.79 -7.15 -10.58
CA SER A 47 -11.65 -6.06 -11.01
C SER A 47 -12.54 -5.61 -9.85
N THR A 48 -12.88 -4.33 -9.78
CA THR A 48 -13.75 -3.78 -8.72
C THR A 48 -15.11 -4.48 -8.66
N LYS A 49 -15.59 -5.03 -9.79
CA LYS A 49 -16.82 -5.84 -9.82
C LYS A 49 -16.65 -7.13 -9.03
N LEU A 50 -15.55 -7.87 -9.23
CA LEU A 50 -15.29 -9.11 -8.49
C LEU A 50 -14.96 -8.86 -7.02
N GLU A 51 -14.26 -7.78 -6.69
CA GLU A 51 -14.00 -7.40 -5.29
C GLU A 51 -15.31 -7.23 -4.52
N LYS A 52 -16.32 -6.59 -5.10
CA LYS A 52 -17.64 -6.44 -4.48
C LYS A 52 -18.32 -7.79 -4.22
N VAL A 53 -18.28 -8.70 -5.19
CA VAL A 53 -18.87 -10.05 -5.05
C VAL A 53 -18.16 -10.84 -3.94
N VAL A 54 -16.82 -10.76 -3.87
CA VAL A 54 -16.02 -11.41 -2.82
C VAL A 54 -16.40 -10.87 -1.43
N LEU A 55 -16.50 -9.55 -1.29
CA LEU A 55 -16.83 -8.90 -0.02
C LEU A 55 -18.26 -9.24 0.44
N GLU A 56 -19.23 -9.22 -0.47
CA GLU A 56 -20.62 -9.56 -0.17
C GLU A 56 -20.74 -11.02 0.27
N TYR A 57 -20.09 -11.94 -0.43
CA TYR A 57 -20.07 -13.35 -0.06
C TYR A 57 -19.40 -13.58 1.31
N SER A 58 -18.28 -12.92 1.56
CA SER A 58 -17.55 -13.03 2.83
C SER A 58 -18.37 -12.48 4.00
N ALA A 59 -19.12 -11.41 3.79
CA ALA A 59 -20.03 -10.86 4.80
C ALA A 59 -21.18 -11.83 5.12
N GLN A 60 -21.72 -12.51 4.10
CA GLN A 60 -22.78 -13.52 4.28
C GLN A 60 -22.27 -14.82 4.90
N ASN A 61 -20.99 -15.16 4.71
CA ASN A 61 -20.40 -16.41 5.16
C ASN A 61 -19.08 -16.20 5.94
N PRO A 62 -19.13 -15.69 7.19
CA PRO A 62 -17.92 -15.36 7.96
C PRO A 62 -17.02 -16.57 8.27
N ALA A 63 -17.57 -17.79 8.28
CA ALA A 63 -16.80 -19.02 8.49
C ALA A 63 -16.01 -19.48 7.25
N HIS A 64 -16.30 -18.91 6.07
CA HIS A 64 -15.67 -19.31 4.83
C HIS A 64 -14.33 -18.60 4.63
N GLY A 65 -13.25 -19.38 4.71
CA GLY A 65 -11.92 -18.94 4.33
C GLY A 65 -11.72 -18.77 2.82
N PRO A 66 -10.54 -18.30 2.38
CA PRO A 66 -10.26 -17.93 1.00
C PRO A 66 -10.50 -19.05 -0.03
N VAL A 67 -10.24 -20.31 0.34
CA VAL A 67 -10.48 -21.48 -0.53
C VAL A 67 -11.97 -21.67 -0.82
N ASN A 68 -12.82 -21.55 0.22
CA ASN A 68 -14.27 -21.67 0.05
C ASN A 68 -14.83 -20.51 -0.77
N ILE A 69 -14.33 -19.30 -0.56
CA ILE A 69 -14.71 -18.14 -1.35
C ILE A 69 -14.38 -18.37 -2.83
N ALA A 70 -13.18 -18.88 -3.14
CA ALA A 70 -12.77 -19.16 -4.51
C ALA A 70 -13.60 -20.27 -5.19
N LEU A 71 -14.06 -21.27 -4.43
CA LEU A 71 -14.90 -22.36 -4.95
C LEU A 71 -16.32 -21.90 -5.26
N ASN A 72 -16.86 -20.96 -4.48
CA ASN A 72 -18.27 -20.55 -4.55
C ASN A 72 -18.50 -19.29 -5.40
N LEU A 73 -17.44 -18.66 -5.93
CA LEU A 73 -17.55 -17.51 -6.83
C LEU A 73 -17.30 -17.92 -8.30
N PRO A 74 -17.85 -17.17 -9.28
CA PRO A 74 -17.58 -17.41 -10.68
C PRO A 74 -16.08 -17.24 -10.99
N PRO A 75 -15.52 -18.03 -11.93
CA PRO A 75 -14.09 -18.00 -12.22
C PRO A 75 -13.67 -16.60 -12.69
N SER A 76 -12.55 -16.13 -12.14
CA SER A 76 -11.95 -14.85 -12.55
C SER A 76 -11.66 -14.87 -14.05
N PRO A 77 -12.03 -13.83 -14.82
CA PRO A 77 -11.68 -13.75 -16.23
C PRO A 77 -10.14 -13.70 -16.33
N LYS A 78 -9.57 -14.66 -17.06
CA LYS A 78 -8.15 -14.66 -17.41
C LYS A 78 -7.78 -13.45 -18.27
#